data_AF-A0A2U1TPT1-F1
#
_entry.id   AF-A0A2U1TPT1-F1
#
_cell.length_a   1.000
_cell.length_b   1.000
_cell.length_c   1.000
_cell.angle_alpha   90.00
_cell.angle_beta   90.00
_cell.angle_gamma   90.00
#
_symmetry.space_group_name_H-M   'P 1'
#
loop_
_entity.id
_entity.type
_entity.pdbx_description
1 polymer ?
#
loop_
_entity_poly.entity_id
_entity_poly.type
_entity_poly.pdbx_seq_one_letter_code
_entity_poly.pdbx_strand_id
1 'polypeptide(L)'
;MKYENEIVVCSFNSFFAVGVFAAESAIKDGTYKAEAITFDENGWKPFLDLTYKDGKITEVKFDYTSEKDGHLKTSDEEYIKKMHAVTGTSPTIYTVKLSQSLLEKQNVAEVDGVTGATHSTEDFKILAGAAIQNAKAGNLETAKIE
;
A
#
# COMPACT_ATOMS: atom_id res chain seq x y z
N MET A 1 42.36 -49.75 -6.23
CA MET A 1 42.16 -48.42 -5.61
C MET A 1 43.56 -47.84 -5.39
N LYS A 2 44.00 -46.67 -5.87
CA LYS A 2 43.49 -45.55 -6.66
C LYS A 2 44.77 -44.91 -7.27
N TYR A 3 44.87 -44.79 -8.59
CA TYR A 3 44.95 -43.52 -9.34
C TYR A 3 45.78 -42.39 -8.71
N GLU A 4 46.89 -42.08 -9.39
CA GLU A 4 47.76 -40.91 -9.28
C GLU A 4 47.00 -39.63 -9.66
N ASN A 5 47.41 -38.47 -9.13
CA ASN A 5 47.54 -37.25 -9.93
C ASN A 5 48.27 -36.10 -9.20
N GLU A 6 49.19 -35.51 -9.94
CA GLU A 6 50.08 -34.39 -9.63
C GLU A 6 49.39 -33.13 -9.09
N ILE A 7 50.15 -32.46 -8.22
CA ILE A 7 49.93 -31.10 -7.73
C ILE A 7 50.47 -30.13 -8.79
N VAL A 8 49.58 -29.42 -9.49
CA VAL A 8 49.94 -28.23 -10.26
C VAL A 8 49.60 -27.01 -9.41
N VAL A 9 50.64 -26.28 -8.99
CA VAL A 9 50.55 -24.97 -8.35
C VAL A 9 50.20 -23.94 -9.42
N CYS A 10 49.08 -23.23 -9.25
CA CYS A 10 48.88 -21.92 -9.86
C CYS A 10 48.36 -20.96 -8.78
N SER A 11 49.24 -20.08 -8.35
CA SER A 11 48.92 -18.88 -7.58
C SER A 11 48.02 -17.97 -8.41
N PHE A 12 46.83 -17.65 -7.91
CA PHE A 12 46.21 -16.35 -8.17
C PHE A 12 45.36 -15.97 -6.97
N ASN A 13 45.90 -15.04 -6.17
CA ASN A 13 45.11 -14.26 -5.23
C ASN A 13 44.05 -13.50 -6.05
N SER A 14 42.80 -13.93 -5.97
CA SER A 14 41.69 -12.98 -6.08
C SER A 14 40.55 -13.47 -5.21
N PHE A 15 40.49 -12.84 -4.04
CA PHE A 15 39.38 -12.85 -3.12
C PHE A 15 38.15 -12.30 -3.88
N PHE A 16 37.38 -13.18 -4.52
CA PHE A 16 36.05 -12.81 -5.00
C PHE A 16 35.21 -12.60 -3.75
N ALA A 17 35.13 -11.34 -3.32
CA ALA A 17 34.08 -10.89 -2.44
C ALA A 17 32.76 -11.23 -3.15
N VAL A 18 32.14 -12.34 -2.74
CA VAL A 18 30.70 -12.49 -2.88
C VAL A 18 30.13 -11.37 -2.02
N GLY A 19 29.89 -10.23 -2.68
CA GLY A 19 29.07 -9.18 -2.13
C GLY A 19 27.77 -9.84 -1.74
N VAL A 20 27.57 -10.03 -0.45
CA VAL A 20 26.25 -10.24 0.11
C VAL A 20 25.51 -8.96 -0.23
N PHE A 21 24.84 -8.94 -1.39
CA PHE A 21 23.67 -8.10 -1.54
C PHE A 21 22.75 -8.60 -0.45
N ALA A 22 22.67 -7.84 0.64
CA ALA A 22 21.61 -7.98 1.59
C ALA A 22 20.32 -7.95 0.74
N ALA A 23 19.69 -9.11 0.57
CA ALA A 23 18.33 -9.18 0.08
C ALA A 23 17.47 -8.63 1.22
N GLU A 24 17.50 -7.32 1.40
CA GLU A 24 16.37 -6.57 1.92
C GLU A 24 15.24 -6.98 0.98
N SER A 25 14.32 -7.81 1.47
CA SER A 25 13.32 -8.50 0.66
C SER A 25 12.62 -7.49 -0.24
N ALA A 26 13.06 -7.39 -1.50
CA ALA A 26 12.58 -6.36 -2.39
C ALA A 26 11.10 -6.65 -2.61
N ILE A 27 10.25 -5.77 -2.10
CA ILE A 27 8.81 -5.86 -2.34
C ILE A 27 8.63 -5.89 -3.85
N LYS A 28 7.92 -6.90 -4.34
CA LYS A 28 7.71 -7.08 -5.77
C LYS A 28 6.96 -5.87 -6.33
N ASP A 29 7.42 -5.39 -7.48
CA ASP A 29 6.70 -4.34 -8.20
C ASP A 29 5.29 -4.80 -8.58
N GLY A 30 4.32 -3.92 -8.37
CA GLY A 30 2.92 -4.22 -8.66
C GLY A 30 1.95 -3.38 -7.85
N THR A 31 0.67 -3.55 -8.16
CA THR A 31 -0.44 -2.91 -7.44
C THR A 31 -1.08 -3.92 -6.50
N TYR A 32 -1.10 -3.56 -5.23
CA TYR A 32 -1.68 -4.32 -4.13
C TYR A 32 -2.98 -3.66 -3.71
N LYS A 33 -4.05 -4.46 -3.64
CA LYS A 33 -5.40 -3.96 -3.46
C LYS A 33 -5.97 -4.42 -2.12
N ALA A 34 -6.76 -3.55 -1.50
CA ALA A 34 -7.56 -3.89 -0.33
C ALA A 34 -8.94 -3.23 -0.45
N GLU A 35 -9.99 -3.93 -0.04
CA GLU A 35 -11.33 -3.35 0.04
C GLU A 35 -12.09 -3.94 1.22
N ALA A 36 -13.05 -3.18 1.74
CA ALA A 36 -14.02 -3.73 2.68
C ALA A 36 -14.93 -4.75 1.97
N ILE A 37 -15.44 -5.72 2.73
CA ILE A 37 -16.36 -6.75 2.25
C ILE A 37 -17.79 -6.22 2.18
N THR A 38 -18.16 -5.39 3.15
CA THR A 38 -19.51 -4.84 3.33
C THR A 38 -19.55 -3.34 3.08
N PHE A 39 -20.74 -2.83 2.79
CA PHE A 39 -21.00 -1.39 2.78
C PHE A 39 -21.24 -0.93 4.22
N ASP A 40 -20.80 0.28 4.55
CA ASP A 40 -21.12 0.92 5.83
C ASP A 40 -22.62 1.25 5.94
N GLU A 41 -23.04 1.73 7.12
CA GLU A 41 -24.43 2.12 7.38
C GLU A 41 -24.94 3.25 6.46
N ASN A 42 -24.03 3.95 5.79
CA ASN A 42 -24.32 5.04 4.86
C ASN A 42 -24.27 4.58 3.39
N GLY A 43 -24.06 3.28 3.12
CA GLY A 43 -24.01 2.70 1.78
C GLY A 43 -22.68 2.94 1.06
N TRP A 44 -21.57 3.11 1.78
CA TRP A 44 -20.24 3.31 1.23
C TRP A 44 -19.30 2.14 1.54
N LYS A 45 -18.54 1.69 0.54
CA LYS A 45 -17.54 0.63 0.70
C LYS A 45 -16.14 1.14 0.35
N PRO A 46 -15.23 1.27 1.33
CA PRO A 46 -13.88 1.76 1.07
C PRO A 46 -13.04 0.75 0.28
N PHE A 47 -12.17 1.27 -0.57
CA PHE A 47 -11.15 0.49 -1.28
C PHE A 47 -9.86 1.30 -1.40
N LEU A 48 -8.76 0.58 -1.58
CA LEU A 48 -7.42 1.12 -1.70
C LEU A 48 -6.60 0.34 -2.72
N ASP A 49 -5.95 1.06 -3.63
CA ASP A 49 -4.95 0.55 -4.55
C ASP A 49 -3.58 1.17 -4.18
N LEU A 50 -2.57 0.33 -4.02
CA LEU A 50 -1.23 0.74 -3.59
C LEU A 50 -0.18 0.16 -4.53
N THR A 51 0.57 1.01 -5.22
CA THR A 51 1.58 0.57 -6.20
C THR A 51 2.98 0.64 -5.60
N TYR A 52 3.66 -0.51 -5.57
CA TYR A 52 5.09 -0.60 -5.30
C TYR A 52 5.90 -0.59 -6.59
N LYS A 53 7.02 0.14 -6.56
CA LYS A 53 8.05 0.12 -7.58
C LYS A 53 9.42 0.29 -6.92
N ASP A 54 10.39 -0.55 -7.28
CA ASP A 54 11.74 -0.52 -6.73
C ASP A 54 11.75 -0.52 -5.19
N GLY A 55 10.85 -1.31 -4.60
CA GLY A 55 10.69 -1.42 -3.13
C GLY A 55 10.03 -0.22 -2.44
N LYS A 56 9.53 0.78 -3.18
CA LYS A 56 8.87 1.97 -2.62
C LYS A 56 7.42 2.11 -3.09
N ILE A 57 6.58 2.68 -2.23
CA ILE A 57 5.22 3.08 -2.59
C ILE A 57 5.32 4.30 -3.50
N THR A 58 4.77 4.19 -4.72
CA THR A 58 4.82 5.24 -5.74
C THR A 58 3.45 5.80 -6.10
N GLU A 59 2.38 5.06 -5.81
CA GLU A 59 1.01 5.50 -6.02
C GLU A 59 0.11 4.93 -4.92
N VAL A 60 -0.82 5.75 -4.46
CA VAL A 60 -1.87 5.37 -3.52
C VAL A 60 -3.17 5.98 -4.01
N LYS A 61 -4.18 5.15 -4.22
CA LYS A 61 -5.55 5.57 -4.51
C LYS A 61 -6.45 5.02 -3.42
N PHE A 62 -7.19 5.90 -2.76
CA PHE A 62 -8.15 5.56 -1.73
C PHE A 62 -9.46 6.27 -2.00
N ASP A 63 -10.56 5.53 -1.98
CA ASP A 63 -11.90 6.08 -2.16
C ASP A 63 -12.95 5.10 -1.62
N TYR A 64 -14.22 5.43 -1.83
CA TYR A 64 -15.37 4.61 -1.48
C TYR A 64 -16.28 4.44 -2.68
N THR A 65 -16.86 3.26 -2.83
CA THR A 65 -17.91 2.96 -3.83
C THR A 65 -19.29 3.02 -3.18
N SER A 66 -20.26 3.62 -3.87
CA SER A 66 -21.66 3.65 -3.43
C SER A 66 -22.36 2.32 -3.67
N GLU A 67 -23.17 1.88 -2.72
CA GLU A 67 -24.05 0.72 -2.86
C GLU A 67 -25.11 0.92 -3.97
N LYS A 68 -25.54 2.17 -4.19
CA LYS A 68 -26.70 2.47 -5.04
C LYS A 68 -26.43 2.25 -6.52
N ASP A 69 -25.27 2.71 -6.99
CA ASP A 69 -24.92 2.80 -8.42
C ASP A 69 -23.41 2.62 -8.68
N GLY A 70 -22.61 2.39 -7.63
CA GLY A 70 -21.17 2.20 -7.73
C GLY A 70 -20.35 3.48 -7.94
N HIS A 71 -20.95 4.68 -7.90
CA HIS A 71 -20.18 5.92 -8.06
C HIS A 71 -19.21 6.14 -6.88
N LEU A 72 -18.20 6.99 -7.11
CA LEU A 72 -17.18 7.28 -6.09
C LEU A 72 -17.64 8.37 -5.15
N LYS A 73 -17.30 8.25 -3.86
CA LYS A 73 -17.63 9.28 -2.86
C LYS A 73 -16.94 10.62 -3.14
N THR A 74 -15.78 10.60 -3.81
CA THR A 74 -15.12 11.81 -4.35
C THR A 74 -15.84 12.44 -5.56
N SER A 75 -16.79 11.74 -6.16
CA SER A 75 -17.65 12.25 -7.24
C SER A 75 -19.06 12.65 -6.77
N ASP A 76 -19.43 12.33 -5.53
CA ASP A 76 -20.72 12.72 -4.94
C ASP A 76 -20.70 14.18 -4.47
N GLU A 77 -21.15 15.09 -5.33
CA GLU A 77 -21.20 16.52 -4.99
C GLU A 77 -22.05 16.83 -3.76
N GLU A 78 -23.13 16.09 -3.53
CA GLU A 78 -24.04 16.33 -2.40
C GLU A 78 -23.36 15.93 -1.10
N TYR A 79 -22.70 14.76 -1.07
CA TYR A 79 -21.92 14.32 0.07
C TYR A 79 -20.75 15.27 0.36
N ILE A 80 -20.02 15.68 -0.67
CA ILE A 80 -18.91 16.64 -0.55
C ILE A 80 -19.38 17.93 0.12
N LYS A 81 -20.49 18.52 -0.36
CA LYS A 81 -21.05 19.77 0.19
C LYS A 81 -21.49 19.59 1.65
N LYS A 82 -22.21 18.50 1.95
CA LYS A 82 -22.71 18.22 3.31
C LYS A 82 -21.58 18.02 4.30
N MET A 83 -20.60 17.17 3.97
CA MET A 83 -19.47 16.89 4.87
C MET A 83 -18.64 18.16 5.12
N HIS A 84 -18.31 18.90 4.06
CA HIS A 84 -17.51 20.11 4.17
C HIS A 84 -18.16 21.17 5.06
N ALA A 85 -19.48 21.34 4.97
CA ALA A 85 -20.22 22.29 5.80
C ALA A 85 -20.14 21.97 7.31
N VAL A 86 -20.00 20.70 7.69
CA VAL A 86 -20.01 20.26 9.09
C VAL A 86 -18.60 20.13 9.65
N THR A 87 -17.66 19.61 8.85
CA THR A 87 -16.35 19.19 9.36
C THR A 87 -15.18 20.00 8.81
N GLY A 88 -15.39 20.82 7.79
CA GLY A 88 -14.34 21.57 7.10
C GLY A 88 -13.42 20.72 6.21
N THR A 89 -13.75 19.44 6.02
CA THR A 89 -13.08 18.54 5.07
C THR A 89 -14.09 17.82 4.19
N SER A 90 -13.63 17.08 3.19
CA SER A 90 -14.48 16.36 2.25
C SER A 90 -13.75 15.16 1.66
N PRO A 91 -14.46 14.24 0.99
CA PRO A 91 -13.84 13.13 0.27
C PRO A 91 -12.72 13.55 -0.67
N THR A 92 -12.89 14.64 -1.41
CA THR A 92 -11.86 15.16 -2.31
C THR A 92 -10.63 15.73 -1.60
N ILE A 93 -10.72 16.04 -0.30
CA ILE A 93 -9.63 16.58 0.51
C ILE A 93 -8.93 15.46 1.29
N TYR A 94 -9.67 14.66 2.06
CA TYR A 94 -9.03 13.68 2.96
C TYR A 94 -8.36 12.55 2.17
N THR A 95 -8.92 12.10 1.04
CA THR A 95 -8.35 11.02 0.22
C THR A 95 -6.96 11.42 -0.31
N VAL A 96 -6.82 12.66 -0.78
CA VAL A 96 -5.55 13.22 -1.24
C VAL A 96 -4.55 13.36 -0.10
N LYS A 97 -4.96 13.93 1.04
CA LYS A 97 -4.07 14.12 2.20
C LYS A 97 -3.53 12.80 2.76
N LEU A 98 -4.39 11.81 2.92
CA LEU A 98 -3.99 10.49 3.44
C LEU A 98 -3.05 9.77 2.47
N SER A 99 -3.36 9.81 1.17
CA SER A 99 -2.52 9.22 0.12
C SER A 99 -1.14 9.89 0.05
N GLN A 100 -1.08 11.22 0.10
CA GLN A 100 0.17 11.98 0.15
C GLN A 100 0.99 11.67 1.40
N SER A 101 0.35 11.65 2.58
CA SER A 101 1.03 11.30 3.83
C SER A 101 1.65 9.90 3.75
N LEU A 102 0.95 8.90 3.20
CA LEU A 102 1.55 7.57 3.00
C LEU A 102 2.70 7.56 1.99
N LEU A 103 2.58 8.30 0.89
CA LEU A 103 3.65 8.44 -0.11
C LEU A 103 4.92 9.08 0.50
N GLU A 104 4.76 10.07 1.36
CA GLU A 104 5.88 10.75 2.03
C GLU A 104 6.50 9.88 3.13
N LYS A 105 5.68 9.25 3.97
CA LYS A 105 6.14 8.50 5.15
C LYS A 105 6.61 7.10 4.80
N GLN A 106 6.10 6.50 3.73
CA GLN A 106 6.31 5.09 3.38
C GLN A 106 5.94 4.10 4.51
N ASN A 107 5.20 4.57 5.52
CA ASN A 107 4.83 3.82 6.72
C ASN A 107 3.42 4.21 7.15
N VAL A 108 2.49 3.26 7.07
CA VAL A 108 1.06 3.49 7.41
C VAL A 108 0.84 3.91 8.86
N ALA A 109 1.72 3.50 9.79
CA ALA A 109 1.61 3.88 11.19
C ALA A 109 1.90 5.38 11.42
N GLU A 110 2.67 5.99 10.52
CA GLU A 110 3.07 7.40 10.58
C GLU A 110 2.15 8.32 9.75
N VAL A 111 1.12 7.76 9.12
CA VAL A 111 0.15 8.55 8.36
C VAL A 111 -0.60 9.49 9.29
N ASP A 112 -0.62 10.76 8.91
CA ASP A 112 -1.28 11.83 9.63
C ASP A 112 -2.80 11.70 9.54
N GLY A 113 -3.49 11.97 10.65
CA GLY A 113 -4.95 12.02 10.65
C GLY A 113 -5.48 13.29 10.00
N VAL A 114 -6.67 13.21 9.43
CA VAL A 114 -7.38 14.38 8.89
C VAL A 114 -8.53 14.75 9.83
N THR A 115 -8.45 15.93 10.46
CA THR A 115 -9.53 16.46 11.31
C THR A 115 -10.84 16.48 10.53
N GLY A 116 -11.92 15.98 11.16
CA GLY A 116 -13.22 15.87 10.51
C GLY A 116 -13.42 14.63 9.63
N ALA A 117 -12.39 13.77 9.51
CA ALA A 117 -12.42 12.52 8.74
C ALA A 117 -11.74 11.38 9.51
N THR A 118 -12.02 11.25 10.81
CA THR A 118 -11.43 10.23 11.70
C THR A 118 -11.70 8.82 11.20
N HIS A 119 -12.97 8.45 10.94
CA HIS A 119 -13.31 7.12 10.43
C HIS A 119 -12.65 6.84 9.07
N SER A 120 -12.62 7.81 8.17
CA SER A 120 -11.91 7.64 6.89
C SER A 120 -10.39 7.52 7.03
N THR A 121 -9.82 8.09 8.09
CA THR A 121 -8.39 7.87 8.43
C THR A 121 -8.17 6.45 8.94
N GLU A 122 -9.08 5.92 9.75
CA GLU A 122 -9.02 4.54 10.26
C GLU A 122 -9.16 3.53 9.12
N ASP A 123 -10.17 3.68 8.27
CA ASP A 123 -10.37 2.85 7.06
C ASP A 123 -9.12 2.83 6.18
N PHE A 124 -8.56 4.02 5.91
CA PHE A 124 -7.33 4.15 5.12
C PHE A 124 -6.18 3.35 5.73
N LYS A 125 -5.94 3.49 7.04
CA LYS A 125 -4.84 2.79 7.73
C LYS A 125 -5.03 1.28 7.71
N ILE A 126 -6.26 0.80 7.89
CA ILE A 126 -6.58 -0.63 7.84
C ILE A 126 -6.33 -1.19 6.44
N LEU A 127 -6.90 -0.56 5.40
CA LEU A 127 -6.76 -1.01 4.01
C LEU A 127 -5.31 -0.91 3.51
N ALA A 128 -4.63 0.20 3.79
CA ALA A 128 -3.22 0.37 3.43
C ALA A 128 -2.34 -0.65 4.16
N GLY A 129 -2.61 -0.91 5.44
CA GLY A 129 -1.93 -1.95 6.21
C GLY A 129 -2.06 -3.32 5.55
N ALA A 130 -3.28 -3.71 5.16
CA ALA A 130 -3.54 -4.96 4.47
C ALA A 130 -2.83 -5.06 3.10
N ALA A 131 -2.90 -3.99 2.29
CA ALA A 131 -2.21 -3.92 1.01
C ALA A 131 -0.67 -4.04 1.17
N ILE A 132 -0.09 -3.40 2.19
CA ILE A 132 1.34 -3.51 2.52
C ILE A 132 1.71 -4.93 2.98
N GLN A 133 0.86 -5.62 3.75
CA GLN A 133 1.10 -7.02 4.13
C GLN A 133 1.09 -7.93 2.90
N ASN A 134 0.13 -7.74 2.00
CA ASN A 134 0.10 -8.43 0.71
C ASN A 134 1.35 -8.14 -0.12
N ALA A 135 1.83 -6.89 -0.12
CA ALA A 135 3.07 -6.50 -0.78
C ALA A 135 4.29 -7.25 -0.24
N LYS A 136 4.44 -7.32 1.08
CA LYS A 136 5.49 -8.09 1.76
C LYS A 136 5.42 -9.59 1.47
N ALA A 137 4.21 -10.13 1.29
CA ALA A 137 3.99 -11.53 0.94
C ALA A 137 4.10 -11.81 -0.57
N GLY A 138 4.23 -10.78 -1.42
CA GLY A 138 4.15 -10.92 -2.88
C GLY A 138 2.77 -11.36 -3.38
N ASN A 139 1.72 -11.21 -2.57
CA ASN A 139 0.35 -11.59 -2.89
C ASN A 139 -0.36 -10.46 -3.65
N LEU A 140 -0.78 -10.70 -4.89
CA LEU A 140 -1.50 -9.72 -5.72
C LEU A 140 -3.04 -9.87 -5.63
N GLU A 141 -3.55 -10.83 -4.86
CA GLU A 141 -4.98 -10.93 -4.60
C GLU A 141 -5.47 -9.72 -3.78
N THR A 142 -6.70 -9.27 -4.05
CA THR A 142 -7.31 -8.18 -3.29
C THR A 142 -7.57 -8.64 -1.86
N ALA A 143 -6.96 -7.97 -0.88
CA ALA A 143 -7.29 -8.15 0.53
C ALA A 143 -8.74 -7.74 0.79
N LYS A 144 -9.48 -8.60 1.48
CA LYS A 144 -10.88 -8.38 1.85
C LYS A 144 -10.93 -8.15 3.36
N ILE A 145 -11.42 -6.99 3.77
CA ILE A 145 -11.47 -6.55 5.18
C ILE A 145 -12.92 -6.53 5.67
N GLU A 146 -13.14 -7.10 6.85
CA GLU A 146 -14.44 -7.09 7.55
C GLU A 146 -14.68 -5.77 8.27
#